data_AF-A0A9P8S9N7-F1
#
_entry.id   AF-A0A9P8S9N7-F1
#
_cell.length_a   1.000
_cell.length_b   1.000
_cell.length_c   1.000
_cell.angle_alpha   90.00
_cell.angle_beta   90.00
_cell.angle_gamma   90.00
#
_symmetry.space_group_name_H-M   'P 1'
#
loop_
_entity.id
_entity.type
_entity.pdbx_description
1 polymer ?
#
loop_
_entity_poly.entity_id
_entity_poly.type
_entity_poly.pdbx_seq_one_letter_code
_entity_poly.pdbx_strand_id
1 'polypeptide(L)'
;MNPYLIALGQAFLAVLLFVQLGLTGYATSLESGLEGSQPSKSILFMLGNTVWSILALAFISITPLVLSYALHNLVALLLLAVTTIVWLGGSIAIASILRDLFENRKSIYAISQPIVAFSFFIWATFAALMSLEVVGLLKGAYRNGEQEMMDLGEFDESEIRNALR
;
A
#
# COMPACT_ATOMS: atom_id res chain seq x y z
N MET A 1 7.25 -15.10 -8.38
CA MET A 1 6.98 -13.69 -8.75
C MET A 1 8.32 -13.06 -9.09
N ASN A 2 8.44 -12.33 -10.19
CA ASN A 2 9.74 -11.78 -10.59
C ASN A 2 10.15 -10.70 -9.55
N PRO A 3 11.25 -10.87 -8.79
CA PRO A 3 11.64 -9.92 -7.73
C PRO A 3 11.80 -8.49 -8.24
N TYR A 4 12.15 -8.33 -9.52
CA TYR A 4 12.28 -7.01 -10.16
C TYR A 4 10.95 -6.25 -10.26
N LEU A 5 9.80 -6.93 -10.39
CA LEU A 5 8.48 -6.27 -10.48
C LEU A 5 8.05 -5.66 -9.14
N ILE A 6 8.34 -6.35 -8.04
CA ILE A 6 8.01 -5.88 -6.69
C ILE A 6 8.90 -4.68 -6.34
N ALA A 7 10.21 -4.80 -6.61
CA ALA A 7 11.16 -3.72 -6.39
C ALA A 7 10.81 -2.47 -7.22
N LEU A 8 10.42 -2.65 -8.48
CA LEU A 8 9.97 -1.56 -9.34
C LEU A 8 8.71 -0.89 -8.78
N GLY A 9 7.72 -1.67 -8.32
CA GLY A 9 6.51 -1.16 -7.69
C GLY A 9 6.81 -0.37 -6.42
N GLN A 10 7.71 -0.85 -5.57
CA GLN A 10 8.14 -0.15 -4.35
C GLN A 10 8.90 1.15 -4.67
N ALA A 11 9.81 1.14 -5.64
CA ALA A 11 10.53 2.33 -6.07
C ALA A 11 9.59 3.39 -6.64
N PHE A 12 8.64 2.99 -7.48
CA PHE A 12 7.62 3.88 -8.01
C PHE A 12 6.75 4.48 -6.89
N LEU A 13 6.34 3.67 -5.92
CA LEU A 13 5.57 4.12 -4.76
C LEU A 13 6.37 5.12 -3.91
N ALA A 14 7.66 4.88 -3.69
CA ALA A 14 8.53 5.78 -2.93
C ALA A 14 8.61 7.17 -3.58
N VAL A 15 8.72 7.23 -4.91
CA VAL A 15 8.73 8.49 -5.66
C VAL A 15 7.39 9.22 -5.51
N LEU A 16 6.26 8.51 -5.65
CA LEU A 16 4.94 9.10 -5.49
C LEU A 16 4.71 9.66 -4.07
N LEU A 17 5.14 8.92 -3.04
CA LEU A 17 5.06 9.36 -1.65
C LEU A 17 5.92 10.61 -1.39
N PHE A 18 7.12 10.67 -1.96
CA PHE A 18 7.99 11.83 -1.83
C PHE A 18 7.39 13.08 -2.48
N VAL A 19 6.83 12.94 -3.68
CA VAL A 19 6.10 14.02 -4.38
C VAL A 19 4.93 14.49 -3.52
N GLN A 20 4.12 13.56 -3.01
CA GLN A 20 2.96 13.88 -2.17
C GLN A 20 3.34 14.58 -0.87
N LEU A 21 4.47 14.21 -0.25
CA LEU A 21 5.01 14.88 0.95
C LEU A 21 5.36 16.35 0.65
N GLY A 22 5.99 16.62 -0.49
CA GLY A 22 6.31 17.97 -0.94
C GLY A 22 5.05 18.81 -1.20
N LEU A 23 4.06 18.25 -1.91
CA LEU A 23 2.79 18.92 -2.20
C LEU A 23 1.98 19.23 -0.94
N THR A 24 1.81 18.25 -0.05
CA THR A 24 1.05 18.42 1.21
C THR A 24 1.77 19.33 2.21
N GLY A 25 3.11 19.28 2.24
CA GLY A 25 3.95 20.20 3.00
C GLY A 25 3.80 21.65 2.51
N TYR A 26 3.86 21.86 1.19
CA TYR A 26 3.68 23.19 0.60
C TYR A 26 2.24 23.71 0.76
N ALA A 27 1.24 22.85 0.66
CA ALA A 27 -0.15 23.25 0.92
C ALA A 27 -0.36 23.70 2.38
N THR A 28 0.32 23.05 3.34
CA THR A 28 0.27 23.41 4.75
C THR A 28 1.00 24.73 5.04
N SER A 29 2.12 25.00 4.35
CA SER A 29 2.81 26.29 4.50
C SER A 29 2.02 27.46 3.91
N LEU A 30 1.31 27.24 2.79
CA LEU A 30 0.38 28.20 2.21
C LEU A 30 -0.79 28.52 3.15
N GLU A 31 -1.37 27.51 3.79
CA GLU A 31 -2.49 27.72 4.72
C GLU A 31 -2.08 28.38 6.05
N SER A 32 -0.87 28.11 6.54
CA SER A 32 -0.35 28.74 7.77
C SER A 32 0.17 30.16 7.56
N GLY A 33 0.57 30.51 6.34
CA GLY A 33 0.98 31.88 5.97
C GLY A 33 -0.18 32.86 5.75
N LEU A 34 -1.42 32.36 5.66
CA LEU A 34 -2.62 33.17 5.62
C LEU A 34 -3.00 33.56 7.05
N GLU A 35 -2.91 34.85 7.39
CA GLU A 35 -3.11 35.37 8.75
C GLU A 35 -4.40 34.82 9.39
N GLY A 36 -4.25 34.00 10.44
CA GLY A 36 -5.36 33.49 11.25
C GLY A 36 -6.06 32.23 10.73
N SER A 37 -5.67 31.64 9.59
CA SER A 37 -6.26 30.37 9.16
C SER A 37 -5.51 29.16 9.69
N GLN A 38 -6.26 28.25 10.33
CA GLN A 38 -5.74 26.92 10.65
C GLN A 38 -5.69 26.07 9.38
N PRO A 39 -4.65 25.23 9.20
CA PRO A 39 -4.58 24.31 8.08
C PRO A 39 -5.76 23.34 8.08
N SER A 40 -6.23 23.01 6.88
CA SER A 40 -7.37 22.13 6.66
C SER A 40 -7.07 20.74 7.23
N LYS A 41 -7.99 20.21 8.05
CA LYS A 41 -7.85 18.90 8.71
C LYS A 41 -7.55 17.77 7.71
N SER A 42 -8.09 17.84 6.49
CA SER A 42 -7.83 16.85 5.44
C SER A 42 -6.40 16.90 4.90
N ILE A 43 -5.78 18.08 4.83
CA ILE A 43 -4.39 18.23 4.37
C ILE A 43 -3.42 17.68 5.43
N LEU A 44 -3.68 17.99 6.70
CA LEU A 44 -2.93 17.42 7.83
C LEU A 44 -3.05 15.89 7.90
N PHE A 45 -4.25 15.36 7.66
CA PHE A 45 -4.48 13.91 7.56
C PHE A 45 -3.66 13.29 6.44
N MET A 46 -3.61 13.92 5.26
CA MET A 46 -2.81 13.44 4.13
C MET A 46 -1.30 13.53 4.38
N LEU A 47 -0.82 14.56 5.07
CA LEU A 47 0.57 14.67 5.51
C LEU A 47 0.93 13.50 6.44
N GLY A 48 0.10 13.27 7.47
CA GLY A 48 0.28 12.15 8.40
C GLY A 48 0.21 10.78 7.71
N ASN A 49 -0.74 10.60 6.78
CA ASN A 49 -0.86 9.38 5.98
C ASN A 49 0.38 9.14 5.09
N THR A 50 0.95 10.21 4.53
CA THR A 50 2.17 10.12 3.72
C THR A 50 3.37 9.69 4.57
N VAL A 51 3.55 10.29 5.75
CA VAL A 51 4.60 9.89 6.70
C VAL A 51 4.42 8.45 7.17
N TRP A 52 3.19 8.05 7.52
CA TRP A 52 2.85 6.66 7.86
C TRP A 52 3.20 5.70 6.73
N SER A 53 2.90 6.06 5.49
CA SER A 53 3.17 5.21 4.32
C SER A 53 4.67 5.06 4.04
N ILE A 54 5.47 6.09 4.29
CA ILE A 54 6.93 6.02 4.20
C ILE A 54 7.47 5.06 5.27
N LEU A 55 6.97 5.15 6.51
CA LEU A 55 7.34 4.22 7.59
C LEU A 55 6.93 2.78 7.26
N ALA A 56 5.72 2.58 6.75
CA ALA A 56 5.22 1.27 6.33
C ALA A 56 6.07 0.67 5.20
N LEU A 57 6.45 1.49 4.21
CA LEU A 57 7.31 1.07 3.11
C LEU A 57 8.71 0.69 3.63
N ALA A 58 9.31 1.53 4.48
CA ALA A 58 10.59 1.24 5.11
C ALA A 58 10.55 -0.05 5.92
N PHE A 59 9.47 -0.27 6.67
CA PHE A 59 9.26 -1.51 7.42
C PHE A 59 9.22 -2.72 6.48
N ILE A 60 8.42 -2.70 5.42
CA ILE A 60 8.33 -3.81 4.45
C ILE A 60 9.66 -4.06 3.74
N SER A 61 10.44 -3.01 3.42
CA SER A 61 11.75 -3.16 2.77
C SER A 61 12.83 -3.73 3.69
N ILE A 62 12.79 -3.42 5.00
CA ILE A 62 13.78 -3.88 5.97
C ILE A 62 13.46 -5.29 6.49
N THR A 63 12.18 -5.64 6.65
CA THR A 63 11.77 -6.91 7.27
C THR A 63 12.33 -8.19 6.60
N PRO A 64 12.43 -8.33 5.26
CA PRO A 64 12.99 -9.55 4.66
C PRO A 64 14.49 -9.76 4.95
N LEU A 65 15.18 -8.76 5.49
CA LEU A 65 16.59 -8.88 5.89
C LEU A 65 16.77 -9.49 7.30
N VAL A 66 15.71 -9.58 8.11
CA VAL A 66 15.84 -9.82 9.57
C VAL A 66 14.97 -10.97 10.12
N LEU A 67 13.83 -11.34 9.51
CA LEU A 67 12.88 -12.31 10.10
C LEU A 67 12.31 -13.38 9.14
N SER A 68 11.83 -14.48 9.73
CA SER A 68 11.23 -15.66 9.08
C SER A 68 10.04 -15.37 8.14
N TYR A 69 10.04 -16.04 6.98
CA TYR A 69 9.14 -15.82 5.83
C TYR A 69 7.62 -15.92 6.10
N ALA A 70 7.15 -16.75 7.04
CA ALA A 70 5.72 -17.05 7.17
C ALA A 70 4.92 -15.94 7.88
N LEU A 71 5.46 -15.37 8.97
CA LEU A 71 4.82 -14.24 9.67
C LEU A 71 4.95 -12.94 8.86
N HIS A 72 5.98 -12.83 8.04
CA HIS A 72 6.23 -11.67 7.17
C HIS A 72 5.07 -11.39 6.22
N ASN A 73 4.60 -12.41 5.47
CA ASN A 73 3.56 -12.19 4.46
C ASN A 73 2.22 -11.73 5.06
N LEU A 74 1.85 -12.22 6.25
CA LEU A 74 0.61 -11.79 6.91
C LEU A 74 0.71 -10.32 7.38
N VAL A 75 1.85 -9.95 7.96
CA VAL A 75 2.08 -8.56 8.41
C VAL A 75 2.18 -7.61 7.22
N ALA A 76 2.89 -7.98 6.17
CA ALA A 76 3.00 -7.18 4.94
C ALA A 76 1.63 -6.98 4.28
N LEU A 77 0.83 -8.05 4.16
CA LEU A 77 -0.53 -7.98 3.64
C LEU A 77 -1.43 -7.06 4.49
N LEU A 78 -1.40 -7.20 5.81
CA LEU A 78 -2.22 -6.40 6.72
C LEU A 78 -1.82 -4.92 6.65
N LEU A 79 -0.52 -4.63 6.59
CA LEU A 79 0.01 -3.28 6.47
C LEU A 79 -0.36 -2.65 5.13
N LEU A 80 -0.29 -3.41 4.02
CA LEU A 80 -0.77 -2.98 2.71
C LEU A 80 -2.28 -2.74 2.70
N ALA A 81 -3.08 -3.59 3.33
CA ALA A 81 -4.53 -3.45 3.40
C ALA A 81 -4.94 -2.18 4.16
N VAL A 82 -4.37 -1.96 5.36
CA VAL A 82 -4.61 -0.75 6.16
C VAL A 82 -4.21 0.48 5.35
N THR A 83 -3.01 0.48 4.77
CA THR A 83 -2.51 1.62 3.99
C THR A 83 -3.42 1.91 2.79
N THR A 84 -3.86 0.89 2.06
CA THR A 84 -4.80 1.03 0.94
C THR A 84 -6.11 1.70 1.38
N ILE A 85 -6.72 1.26 2.49
CA ILE A 85 -7.99 1.83 2.98
C ILE A 85 -7.81 3.29 3.41
N VAL A 86 -6.71 3.60 4.10
CA VAL A 86 -6.42 4.97 4.57
C VAL A 86 -6.19 5.92 3.39
N TRP A 87 -5.48 5.48 2.34
CA TRP A 87 -5.30 6.26 1.11
C TRP A 87 -6.61 6.51 0.38
N LEU A 88 -7.53 5.53 0.33
CA LEU A 88 -8.85 5.72 -0.25
C LEU A 88 -9.63 6.78 0.51
N GLY A 89 -9.68 6.66 1.84
CA GLY A 89 -10.38 7.61 2.71
C GLY A 89 -9.83 9.03 2.59
N GLY A 90 -8.51 9.19 2.60
CA GLY A 90 -7.89 10.51 2.47
C GLY A 90 -8.05 11.14 1.08
N SER A 91 -8.07 10.33 0.01
CA SER A 91 -8.32 10.83 -1.35
C SER A 91 -9.73 11.43 -1.46
N ILE A 92 -10.72 10.73 -0.90
CA ILE A 92 -12.12 11.21 -0.86
C ILE A 92 -12.25 12.44 0.05
N ALA A 93 -11.52 12.48 1.17
CA ALA A 93 -11.57 13.59 2.13
C ALA A 93 -11.03 14.92 1.58
N ILE A 94 -10.06 14.90 0.66
CA ILE A 94 -9.63 16.12 -0.04
C ILE A 94 -10.57 16.43 -1.20
N ALA A 95 -11.03 15.41 -1.94
CA ALA A 95 -11.96 15.58 -3.04
C ALA A 95 -13.28 16.26 -2.61
N SER A 96 -13.77 15.99 -1.40
CA SER A 96 -14.99 16.61 -0.88
C SER A 96 -14.85 18.11 -0.58
N ILE A 97 -13.64 18.58 -0.27
CA ILE A 97 -13.37 19.98 0.10
C ILE A 97 -13.01 20.83 -1.14
N LEU A 98 -12.73 20.20 -2.29
CA LEU A 98 -12.38 20.91 -3.52
C LEU A 98 -13.41 21.96 -3.95
N ARG A 99 -14.71 21.69 -3.73
CA ARG A 99 -15.78 22.64 -4.09
C ARG A 99 -15.71 23.91 -3.24
N ASP A 100 -15.50 23.78 -1.94
CA ASP A 100 -15.37 24.92 -1.02
C ASP A 100 -14.09 25.74 -1.30
N LEU A 101 -12.99 25.05 -1.62
CA LEU A 101 -11.73 25.71 -2.00
C LEU A 101 -11.83 26.48 -3.31
N PHE A 102 -12.63 26.01 -4.27
CA PHE A 102 -12.85 26.70 -5.53
C PHE A 102 -13.51 28.07 -5.32
N GLU A 103 -14.47 28.15 -4.41
CA GLU A 103 -15.24 29.36 -4.13
C GLU A 103 -14.43 30.35 -3.28
N ASN A 104 -13.76 29.86 -2.23
CA ASN A 104 -13.19 30.72 -1.20
C ASN A 104 -11.67 30.91 -1.32
N ARG A 105 -10.92 29.95 -1.89
CA ARG A 105 -9.44 29.94 -1.84
C ARG A 105 -8.79 29.41 -3.13
N LYS A 106 -8.86 30.20 -4.21
CA LYS A 106 -8.35 29.85 -5.57
C LYS A 106 -6.89 29.37 -5.62
N SER A 107 -6.00 29.95 -4.80
CA SER A 107 -4.59 29.52 -4.73
C SER A 107 -4.44 28.11 -4.15
N ILE A 108 -5.24 27.78 -3.13
CA ILE A 108 -5.25 26.45 -2.49
C ILE A 108 -5.97 25.42 -3.38
N TYR A 109 -6.98 25.84 -4.13
CA TYR A 109 -7.65 24.98 -5.11
C TYR A 109 -6.68 24.46 -6.18
N ALA A 110 -5.83 25.34 -6.73
CA ALA A 110 -4.86 24.97 -7.77
C ALA A 110 -3.86 23.90 -7.31
N ILE A 111 -3.43 23.94 -6.05
CA ILE A 111 -2.54 22.92 -5.47
C ILE A 111 -3.30 21.68 -4.98
N SER A 112 -4.57 21.80 -4.62
CA SER A 112 -5.38 20.67 -4.13
C SER A 112 -5.78 19.70 -5.24
N GLN A 113 -5.96 20.17 -6.47
CA GLN A 113 -6.23 19.31 -7.63
C GLN A 113 -5.15 18.22 -7.85
N PRO A 114 -3.84 18.56 -7.97
CA PRO A 114 -2.82 17.54 -8.12
C PRO A 114 -2.71 16.66 -6.87
N ILE A 115 -2.89 17.22 -5.67
CA ILE A 115 -2.90 16.43 -4.41
C ILE A 115 -3.94 15.30 -4.48
N VAL A 116 -5.15 15.58 -4.94
CA VAL A 116 -6.20 14.54 -5.10
C VAL A 116 -5.79 13.51 -6.14
N ALA A 117 -5.31 13.94 -7.31
CA ALA A 117 -4.94 13.03 -8.38
C ALA A 117 -3.80 12.08 -7.96
N PHE A 118 -2.73 12.61 -7.37
CA PHE A 118 -1.62 11.80 -6.86
C PHE A 118 -2.07 10.86 -5.74
N SER A 119 -3.00 11.28 -4.88
CA SER A 119 -3.55 10.40 -3.83
C SER A 119 -4.26 9.17 -4.40
N PHE A 120 -5.07 9.34 -5.45
CA PHE A 120 -5.72 8.21 -6.13
C PHE A 120 -4.72 7.30 -6.85
N PHE A 121 -3.65 7.85 -7.43
CA PHE A 121 -2.57 7.05 -8.02
C PHE A 121 -1.83 6.21 -6.98
N ILE A 122 -1.55 6.79 -5.81
CA ILE A 122 -0.91 6.09 -4.69
C ILE A 122 -1.83 4.98 -4.18
N TRP A 123 -3.11 5.28 -3.97
CA TRP A 123 -4.13 4.28 -3.62
C TRP A 123 -4.15 3.12 -4.61
N ALA A 124 -4.22 3.41 -5.91
CA ALA A 124 -4.29 2.38 -6.95
C ALA A 124 -3.04 1.49 -6.96
N THR A 125 -1.86 2.08 -6.72
CA THR A 125 -0.60 1.33 -6.64
C THR A 125 -0.58 0.42 -5.41
N PHE A 126 -0.99 0.92 -4.23
CA PHE A 126 -1.13 0.10 -3.03
C PHE A 126 -2.14 -1.04 -3.22
N ALA A 127 -3.29 -0.75 -3.84
CA ALA A 127 -4.31 -1.75 -4.14
C ALA A 127 -3.79 -2.83 -5.12
N ALA A 128 -3.01 -2.44 -6.12
CA ALA A 128 -2.38 -3.38 -7.05
C ALA A 128 -1.37 -4.28 -6.33
N LEU A 129 -0.49 -3.72 -5.51
CA LEU A 129 0.49 -4.49 -4.73
C LEU A 129 -0.20 -5.47 -3.76
N MET A 130 -1.23 -5.00 -3.05
CA MET A 130 -2.04 -5.84 -2.16
C MET A 130 -2.72 -6.99 -2.93
N SER A 131 -3.29 -6.70 -4.10
CA SER A 131 -3.92 -7.73 -4.95
C SER A 131 -2.93 -8.79 -5.42
N LEU A 132 -1.72 -8.38 -5.81
CA LEU A 132 -0.65 -9.31 -6.20
C LEU A 132 -0.21 -10.20 -5.03
N GLU A 133 -0.14 -9.65 -3.83
CA GLU A 133 0.23 -10.40 -2.64
C GLU A 133 -0.84 -11.42 -2.22
N VAL A 134 -2.13 -11.03 -2.29
CA VAL A 134 -3.26 -11.96 -2.07
C VAL A 134 -3.22 -13.12 -3.07
N VAL A 135 -3.04 -12.83 -4.36
CA VAL A 135 -2.95 -13.88 -5.40
C VAL A 135 -1.73 -14.77 -5.16
N GLY A 136 -0.59 -14.19 -4.76
CA GLY A 136 0.61 -14.94 -4.41
C GLY A 136 0.40 -15.92 -3.25
N LEU A 137 -0.32 -15.49 -2.21
CA LEU A 137 -0.68 -16.32 -1.07
C LEU A 137 -1.64 -17.46 -1.44
N LEU A 138 -2.69 -17.15 -2.20
CA LEU A 138 -3.66 -18.16 -2.66
C LEU A 138 -2.99 -19.23 -3.53
N LYS A 139 -2.10 -18.81 -4.44
CA LYS A 139 -1.35 -19.74 -5.30
C LYS A 139 -0.38 -20.61 -4.50
N GLY A 140 0.24 -20.06 -3.45
CA GLY A 140 1.08 -20.82 -2.52
C GLY A 140 0.30 -21.90 -1.78
N ALA A 141 -0.88 -21.55 -1.27
CA ALA A 141 -1.76 -22.50 -0.57
C ALA A 141 -2.23 -23.64 -1.49
N TYR A 142 -2.63 -23.32 -2.73
CA TYR A 142 -3.06 -24.33 -3.70
C TYR A 142 -1.92 -25.32 -4.04
N ARG A 143 -0.70 -24.83 -4.27
CA ARG A 143 0.45 -25.68 -4.61
C ARG A 143 0.87 -26.59 -3.46
N ASN A 144 0.81 -26.11 -2.22
CA ASN A 144 1.08 -26.95 -1.05
C ASN A 144 0.06 -28.11 -0.94
N GLY A 145 -1.21 -27.85 -1.22
CA GLY A 145 -2.24 -28.89 -1.22
C GLY A 145 -2.02 -29.98 -2.27
N GLU A 146 -1.57 -29.62 -3.49
CA GLU A 146 -1.21 -30.61 -4.51
C GLU A 146 -0.02 -31.48 -4.10
N GLN A 147 0.98 -30.90 -3.43
CA GLN A 147 2.15 -31.67 -2.94
C GLN A 147 1.78 -32.67 -1.86
N GLU A 148 0.92 -32.31 -0.89
CA GLU A 148 0.44 -33.25 0.14
C GLU A 148 -0.35 -34.40 -0.47
N MET A 149 -1.18 -34.15 -1.49
CA MET A 149 -1.93 -35.22 -2.16
C MET A 149 -1.03 -36.17 -2.97
N MET A 150 0.03 -35.65 -3.60
CA MET A 150 1.01 -36.49 -4.31
C MET A 150 1.83 -37.35 -3.33
N ASP A 151 2.26 -36.79 -2.20
CA ASP A 151 3.00 -37.53 -1.16
C ASP A 151 2.14 -38.64 -0.54
N LEU A 152 0.85 -38.37 -0.28
CA LEU A 152 -0.10 -39.40 0.17
C LEU A 152 -0.32 -40.52 -0.86
N GLY A 153 -0.37 -40.17 -2.15
CA GLY A 153 -0.50 -41.16 -3.23
C GLY A 153 0.74 -42.04 -3.39
N GLU A 154 1.94 -41.44 -3.28
CA GLU A 154 3.20 -42.18 -3.35
C GLU A 154 3.40 -43.08 -2.13
N PHE A 155 2.97 -42.62 -0.95
CA PHE A 155 2.98 -43.42 0.28
C PHE A 155 2.09 -44.66 0.15
N ASP A 156 0.83 -44.51 -0.29
CA ASP A 156 -0.12 -45.62 -0.46
C ASP A 156 0.39 -46.63 -1.50
N GLU A 157 0.94 -46.15 -2.62
CA GLU A 157 1.52 -47.04 -3.64
C GLU A 157 2.74 -47.83 -3.10
N SER A 158 3.57 -47.18 -2.28
CA SER A 158 4.73 -47.83 -1.65
C SER A 158 4.32 -48.88 -0.62
N GLU A 159 3.26 -48.65 0.14
CA GLU A 159 2.73 -49.56 1.16
C GLU A 159 2.10 -50.78 0.50
N ILE A 160 1.27 -50.59 -0.53
CA ILE A 160 0.68 -51.67 -1.34
C ILE A 160 1.79 -52.53 -1.96
N ARG A 161 2.83 -51.91 -2.52
CA ARG A 161 3.95 -52.61 -3.15
C ARG A 161 4.76 -53.45 -2.16
N ASN A 162 4.89 -52.99 -0.91
CA ASN A 162 5.55 -53.74 0.16
C ASN A 162 4.68 -54.89 0.69
N ALA A 163 3.35 -54.73 0.76
CA ALA A 163 2.45 -55.78 1.20
C ALA A 163 2.33 -56.97 0.21
N LEU A 164 2.73 -56.77 -1.05
CA LEU A 164 2.72 -57.78 -2.11
C LEU A 164 4.04 -58.55 -2.27
N ARG A 165 5.08 -58.23 -1.49
CA ARG A 165 6.37 -58.95 -1.44
C ARG A 165 6.46 -59.87 -0.24
#